data_AF-A0A519CAH7-F1
#
_entry.id   AF-A0A519CAH7-F1
#
_cell.length_a   1.000
_cell.length_b   1.000
_cell.length_c   1.000
_cell.angle_alpha   90.00
_cell.angle_beta   90.00
_cell.angle_gamma   90.00
#
_symmetry.space_group_name_H-M   'P 1'
#
loop_
_entity.id
_entity.type
_entity.pdbx_description
1 polymer ?
#
loop_
_entity_poly.entity_id
_entity_poly.type
_entity_poly.pdbx_seq_one_letter_code
_entity_poly.pdbx_strand_id
1 'polypeptide(L)'
;MKAWGWASAGITLFLAASWSGMFEMWVSAIGMAAFASPWLLAKDEDEFKFAFKERSFQQRLALWTPVVVVGLYLILTLVILISSIDAIQLSAHELYGTPFIVLVLLGLSAWSMRAHPERVKWLFFLPIALIPISWLLGNQLGYDSTDILGASISRGQIAIVILIPALLAIPATLDLIKQSSKKKGIPMWAHVIHLGLVLLIIGHVLSTTLIDRGTYEHSVTLVMDEKVEWGGYEFEFVEVVTQTENLEVGDGYLGARINIYEDGELIDTVEPGVLRFGATARSEVDRVTMAHGDLVIIMDGTQARSLMEGSDLVRVMVYDLPGIHLVWAGWALILIGSLAIWRPKSRPLDS
;
A
#
# COMPACT_ATOMS: atom_id res chain seq x y z
N MET A 1 -21.06 -17.42 -19.71
CA MET A 1 -20.15 -16.32 -19.30
C MET A 1 -20.79 -14.94 -19.08
N LYS A 2 -21.87 -14.56 -19.80
CA LYS A 2 -22.38 -13.17 -19.78
C LYS A 2 -22.89 -12.65 -18.42
N ALA A 3 -23.31 -13.51 -17.50
CA ALA A 3 -23.81 -13.11 -16.16
C ALA A 3 -22.74 -13.09 -15.05
N TRP A 4 -21.50 -13.52 -15.33
CA TRP A 4 -20.49 -13.75 -14.29
C TRP A 4 -19.93 -12.45 -13.68
N GLY A 5 -19.80 -11.41 -14.50
CA GLY A 5 -19.40 -10.08 -14.02
C GLY A 5 -20.42 -9.46 -13.08
N TRP A 6 -21.72 -9.58 -13.40
CA TRP A 6 -22.81 -9.09 -12.56
C TRP A 6 -22.88 -9.82 -11.21
N ALA A 7 -22.81 -11.15 -11.23
CA ALA A 7 -22.84 -11.97 -10.03
C ALA A 7 -21.64 -11.68 -9.11
N SER A 8 -20.41 -11.69 -9.66
CA SER A 8 -19.19 -11.43 -8.88
C SER A 8 -19.14 -10.01 -8.30
N ALA A 9 -19.55 -8.99 -9.08
CA ALA A 9 -19.62 -7.61 -8.61
C ALA A 9 -20.63 -7.46 -7.47
N GLY A 10 -21.84 -8.02 -7.61
CA GLY A 10 -22.86 -7.96 -6.55
C GLY A 10 -22.49 -8.73 -5.30
N ILE A 11 -21.92 -9.92 -5.44
CA ILE A 11 -21.41 -10.70 -4.30
C ILE A 11 -20.33 -9.89 -3.55
N THR A 12 -19.38 -9.30 -4.29
CA THR A 12 -18.31 -8.49 -3.69
C THR A 12 -18.86 -7.24 -3.01
N LEU A 13 -19.86 -6.58 -3.61
CA LEU A 13 -20.53 -5.41 -3.04
C LEU A 13 -21.15 -5.72 -1.66
N PHE A 14 -21.96 -6.78 -1.57
CA PHE A 14 -22.61 -7.16 -0.31
C PHE A 14 -21.63 -7.73 0.72
N LEU A 15 -20.59 -8.42 0.27
CA LEU A 15 -19.51 -8.89 1.14
C LEU A 15 -18.74 -7.71 1.73
N ALA A 16 -18.34 -6.75 0.90
CA ALA A 16 -17.69 -5.51 1.33
C ALA A 16 -18.57 -4.70 2.29
N ALA A 17 -19.87 -4.59 2.02
CA ALA A 17 -20.82 -3.89 2.87
C ALA A 17 -20.98 -4.56 4.25
N SER A 18 -20.88 -5.89 4.32
CA SER A 18 -20.87 -6.60 5.61
C SER A 18 -19.57 -6.34 6.36
N TRP A 19 -18.43 -6.39 5.67
CA TRP A 19 -17.10 -6.23 6.27
C TRP A 19 -16.81 -4.82 6.75
N SER A 20 -17.37 -3.81 6.09
CA SER A 20 -17.25 -2.42 6.51
C SER A 20 -18.22 -2.05 7.63
N GLY A 21 -19.18 -2.93 7.95
CA GLY A 21 -20.22 -2.70 8.95
C GLY A 21 -21.42 -1.89 8.45
N MET A 22 -21.52 -1.62 7.14
CA MET A 22 -22.65 -0.92 6.54
C MET A 22 -23.95 -1.73 6.60
N PHE A 23 -23.87 -3.05 6.42
CA PHE A 23 -25.01 -3.95 6.51
C PHE A 23 -24.78 -5.05 7.54
N GLU A 24 -25.87 -5.47 8.19
CA GLU A 24 -25.87 -6.66 9.02
C GLU A 24 -25.58 -7.91 8.16
N MET A 25 -24.89 -8.88 8.76
CA MET A 25 -24.40 -10.09 8.06
C MET A 25 -25.50 -10.83 7.31
N TRP A 26 -26.72 -10.92 7.86
CA TRP A 26 -27.83 -11.62 7.22
C TRP A 26 -28.39 -10.86 6.01
N VAL A 27 -28.41 -9.52 6.04
CA VAL A 27 -28.83 -8.68 4.90
C VAL A 27 -27.87 -8.89 3.75
N SER A 28 -26.56 -8.87 4.04
CA SER A 28 -25.53 -9.16 3.06
C SER A 28 -25.63 -10.58 2.50
N ALA A 29 -25.91 -11.57 3.34
CA ALA A 29 -26.11 -12.95 2.89
C ALA A 29 -27.29 -13.08 1.90
N ILE A 30 -28.42 -12.41 2.17
CA ILE A 30 -29.57 -12.39 1.26
C ILE A 30 -29.20 -11.69 -0.06
N GLY A 31 -28.51 -10.54 0.00
CA GLY A 31 -28.05 -9.83 -1.18
C GLY A 31 -27.11 -10.68 -2.05
N MET A 32 -26.11 -11.32 -1.44
CA MET A 32 -25.22 -12.26 -2.12
C MET A 32 -25.98 -13.41 -2.77
N ALA A 33 -26.94 -14.01 -2.05
CA ALA A 33 -27.77 -15.09 -2.57
C ALA A 33 -28.62 -14.65 -3.77
N ALA A 34 -29.19 -13.44 -3.74
CA ALA A 34 -29.95 -12.88 -4.85
C ALA A 34 -29.09 -12.73 -6.11
N PHE A 35 -27.85 -12.24 -5.97
CA PHE A 35 -26.91 -12.11 -7.09
C PHE A 35 -26.33 -13.45 -7.58
N ALA A 36 -26.21 -14.44 -6.69
CA ALA A 36 -25.81 -15.80 -7.03
C ALA A 36 -26.97 -16.63 -7.64
N SER A 37 -28.22 -16.26 -7.38
CA SER A 37 -29.40 -17.04 -7.76
C SER A 37 -29.52 -17.36 -9.26
N PRO A 38 -29.18 -16.47 -10.21
CA PRO A 38 -29.28 -16.80 -11.63
C PRO A 38 -28.31 -17.91 -12.02
N TRP A 39 -27.19 -18.06 -11.30
CA TRP A 39 -26.24 -19.14 -11.52
C TRP A 39 -26.71 -20.45 -10.90
N LEU A 40 -27.23 -20.41 -9.66
CA LEU A 40 -27.77 -21.58 -8.98
C LEU A 40 -28.98 -22.19 -9.71
N LEU A 41 -29.73 -21.36 -10.44
CA LEU A 41 -30.95 -21.75 -11.16
C LEU A 41 -30.71 -22.01 -12.66
N ALA A 42 -29.54 -21.65 -13.19
CA ALA A 42 -29.20 -21.96 -14.57
C ALA A 42 -28.98 -23.47 -14.73
N LYS A 43 -29.69 -24.09 -15.68
CA LYS A 43 -29.43 -25.47 -16.09
C LYS A 43 -28.17 -25.50 -16.94
N ASP A 44 -27.28 -26.44 -16.62
CA ASP A 44 -25.91 -26.61 -17.14
C ASP A 44 -25.74 -26.24 -18.63
N GLU A 45 -25.32 -25.01 -18.90
CA GLU A 45 -24.69 -24.64 -20.17
C GLU A 45 -23.17 -24.67 -19.95
N ASP A 46 -22.56 -25.75 -20.43
CA ASP A 46 -21.13 -26.10 -20.35
C ASP A 46 -20.58 -26.30 -18.92
N GLU A 47 -20.31 -27.56 -18.55
CA GLU A 47 -19.51 -27.89 -17.37
C GLU A 47 -18.21 -27.08 -17.39
N PHE A 48 -18.07 -26.11 -16.48
CA PHE A 48 -16.81 -25.42 -16.27
C PHE A 48 -15.78 -26.43 -15.73
N LYS A 49 -14.95 -26.97 -16.62
CA LYS A 49 -13.88 -27.90 -16.23
C LYS A 49 -12.73 -27.11 -15.63
N PHE A 50 -12.59 -27.17 -14.31
CA PHE A 50 -11.43 -26.65 -13.60
C PHE A 50 -10.18 -27.45 -13.98
N ALA A 51 -9.40 -26.91 -14.92
CA ALA A 51 -8.23 -27.57 -15.47
C ALA A 51 -6.94 -26.83 -15.10
N PHE A 52 -6.56 -26.87 -13.81
CA PHE A 52 -5.38 -26.16 -13.28
C PHE A 52 -4.05 -26.56 -13.93
N LYS A 53 -3.99 -27.70 -14.62
CA LYS A 53 -2.81 -28.17 -15.37
C LYS A 53 -2.77 -27.65 -16.81
N GLU A 54 -3.90 -27.22 -17.36
CA GLU A 54 -3.99 -26.80 -18.75
C GLU A 54 -3.45 -25.39 -18.95
N ARG A 55 -2.54 -25.26 -19.92
CA ARG A 55 -1.92 -23.97 -20.27
C ARG A 55 -2.95 -22.93 -20.72
N SER A 56 -3.94 -23.34 -21.51
CA SER A 56 -5.02 -22.46 -22.01
C SER A 56 -5.81 -21.86 -20.86
N PHE A 57 -6.17 -22.69 -19.87
CA PHE A 57 -6.89 -22.26 -18.66
C PHE A 57 -6.05 -21.29 -17.83
N GLN A 58 -4.79 -21.64 -17.54
CA GLN A 58 -3.88 -20.80 -16.77
C GLN A 58 -3.63 -19.43 -17.41
N GLN A 59 -3.39 -19.40 -18.73
CA GLN A 59 -3.17 -18.14 -19.46
C GLN A 59 -4.42 -17.27 -19.49
N ARG A 60 -5.59 -17.89 -19.69
CA ARG A 60 -6.85 -17.17 -19.65
C ARG A 60 -7.07 -16.54 -18.28
N LEU A 61 -6.83 -17.28 -17.20
CA LEU A 61 -6.92 -16.73 -15.85
C LEU A 61 -6.00 -15.51 -15.69
N ALA A 62 -4.71 -15.66 -16.00
CA ALA A 62 -3.72 -14.59 -15.84
C ALA A 62 -4.04 -13.33 -16.67
N LEU A 63 -4.63 -13.47 -17.86
CA LEU A 63 -5.05 -12.34 -18.70
C LEU A 63 -6.28 -11.61 -18.17
N TRP A 64 -7.22 -12.35 -17.56
CA TRP A 64 -8.44 -11.76 -17.01
C TRP A 64 -8.24 -11.23 -15.58
N THR A 65 -7.22 -11.72 -14.85
CA THR A 65 -6.93 -11.30 -13.48
C THR A 65 -6.88 -9.78 -13.31
N PRO A 66 -6.13 -8.99 -14.12
CA PRO A 66 -6.06 -7.54 -13.90
C PRO A 66 -7.44 -6.88 -14.03
N VAL A 67 -8.25 -7.27 -15.01
CA VAL A 67 -9.56 -6.64 -15.23
C VAL A 67 -10.55 -7.04 -14.14
N VAL A 68 -10.65 -8.33 -13.83
CA VAL A 68 -11.64 -8.84 -12.87
C VAL A 68 -11.25 -8.44 -11.45
N VAL A 69 -10.01 -8.73 -11.03
CA VAL A 69 -9.58 -8.52 -9.65
C VAL A 69 -9.50 -7.03 -9.30
N VAL A 70 -8.97 -6.19 -10.19
CA VAL A 70 -8.96 -4.73 -9.95
C VAL A 70 -10.39 -4.18 -9.95
N GLY A 71 -11.26 -4.63 -10.85
CA GLY A 71 -12.67 -4.20 -10.85
C GLY A 71 -13.38 -4.51 -9.53
N LEU A 72 -13.19 -5.73 -8.99
CA LEU A 72 -13.73 -6.12 -7.69
C LEU A 72 -13.08 -5.35 -6.53
N TYR A 73 -11.77 -5.10 -6.60
CA TYR A 73 -11.06 -4.30 -5.61
C TYR A 73 -11.57 -2.85 -5.57
N LEU A 74 -11.86 -2.24 -6.73
CA LEU A 74 -12.44 -0.89 -6.77
C LEU A 74 -13.82 -0.83 -6.12
N ILE A 75 -14.65 -1.88 -6.26
CA ILE A 75 -15.93 -1.99 -5.55
C ILE A 75 -15.69 -2.05 -4.04
N LEU A 76 -14.77 -2.90 -3.59
CA LEU A 76 -14.40 -3.00 -2.17
C LEU A 76 -13.94 -1.64 -1.64
N THR A 77 -12.98 -1.00 -2.30
CA THR A 77 -12.44 0.31 -1.92
C THR A 77 -13.54 1.35 -1.85
N LEU A 78 -14.43 1.42 -2.84
CA LEU A 78 -15.54 2.37 -2.84
C LEU A 78 -16.46 2.17 -1.63
N VAL A 79 -16.79 0.93 -1.31
CA VAL A 79 -17.65 0.61 -0.16
C VAL A 79 -16.98 0.98 1.16
N ILE A 80 -15.70 0.63 1.34
CA ILE A 80 -14.98 1.00 2.57
C ILE A 80 -14.87 2.53 2.65
N LEU A 81 -14.64 3.24 1.54
CA LEU A 81 -14.59 4.70 1.53
C LEU A 81 -15.92 5.32 1.98
N ILE A 82 -17.05 4.82 1.48
CA ILE A 82 -18.39 5.25 1.89
C ILE A 82 -18.63 4.93 3.37
N SER A 83 -18.17 3.77 3.83
CA SER A 83 -18.28 3.36 5.23
C SER A 83 -17.35 4.13 6.17
N SER A 84 -16.33 4.81 5.64
CA SER A 84 -15.31 5.54 6.40
C SER A 84 -15.63 7.02 6.57
N ILE A 85 -16.86 7.46 6.27
CA ILE A 85 -17.27 8.87 6.40
C ILE A 85 -17.11 9.37 7.84
N ASP A 86 -17.47 8.54 8.82
CA ASP A 86 -17.44 8.92 10.24
C ASP A 86 -16.12 8.55 10.95
N ALA A 87 -15.37 7.59 10.41
CA ALA A 87 -14.07 7.17 10.93
C ALA A 87 -13.21 6.56 9.83
N ILE A 88 -11.93 6.94 9.78
CA ILE A 88 -11.00 6.44 8.77
C ILE A 88 -10.70 4.96 9.03
N GLN A 89 -11.01 4.08 8.08
CA GLN A 89 -10.75 2.63 8.18
C GLN A 89 -9.54 2.21 7.34
N LEU A 90 -8.33 2.63 7.75
CA LEU A 90 -7.08 2.22 7.08
C LEU A 90 -6.84 0.71 7.19
N SER A 91 -7.02 0.17 8.40
CA SER A 91 -6.88 -1.25 8.71
C SER A 91 -7.79 -2.15 7.87
N ALA A 92 -9.02 -1.71 7.59
CA ALA A 92 -9.96 -2.44 6.74
C ALA A 92 -9.49 -2.50 5.28
N HIS A 93 -8.94 -1.41 4.74
CA HIS A 93 -8.40 -1.39 3.38
C HIS A 93 -7.20 -2.34 3.24
N GLU A 94 -6.29 -2.34 4.22
CA GLU A 94 -5.13 -3.22 4.24
C GLU A 94 -5.55 -4.69 4.33
N LEU A 95 -6.44 -5.01 5.28
CA LEU A 95 -6.88 -6.39 5.51
C LEU A 95 -7.69 -6.95 4.34
N TYR A 96 -8.75 -6.25 3.93
CA TYR A 96 -9.65 -6.75 2.90
C TYR A 96 -9.09 -6.60 1.48
N GLY A 97 -8.14 -5.68 1.28
CA GLY A 97 -7.44 -5.52 0.00
C GLY A 97 -6.40 -6.60 -0.30
N THR A 98 -5.84 -7.21 0.75
CA THR A 98 -4.76 -8.21 0.66
C THR A 98 -5.04 -9.35 -0.35
N PRO A 99 -6.22 -10.02 -0.33
CA PRO A 99 -6.50 -11.08 -1.29
C PRO A 99 -6.44 -10.62 -2.76
N PHE A 100 -6.89 -9.39 -3.04
CA PHE A 100 -6.90 -8.84 -4.41
C PHE A 100 -5.47 -8.55 -4.88
N ILE A 101 -4.65 -7.95 -4.03
CA ILE A 101 -3.24 -7.66 -4.31
C ILE A 101 -2.48 -8.97 -4.60
N VAL A 102 -2.65 -9.98 -3.75
CA VAL A 102 -2.04 -11.30 -3.93
C VAL A 102 -2.44 -11.92 -5.26
N LEU A 103 -3.73 -11.89 -5.62
CA LEU A 103 -4.19 -12.46 -6.89
C LEU A 103 -3.59 -11.75 -8.11
N VAL A 104 -3.43 -10.42 -8.06
CA VAL A 104 -2.77 -9.66 -9.14
C VAL A 104 -1.29 -10.07 -9.26
N LEU A 105 -0.55 -10.14 -8.15
CA LEU A 105 0.85 -10.55 -8.13
C LEU A 105 1.05 -11.98 -8.65
N LEU A 106 0.16 -12.90 -8.27
CA LEU A 106 0.12 -14.26 -8.79
C LEU A 106 -0.22 -14.30 -10.28
N GLY A 107 -1.15 -13.46 -10.76
CA GLY A 107 -1.49 -13.34 -12.17
C GLY A 107 -0.30 -12.87 -13.02
N LEU A 108 0.43 -11.86 -12.55
CA LEU A 108 1.67 -11.38 -13.18
C LEU A 108 2.74 -12.48 -13.26
N SER A 109 2.93 -13.20 -12.15
CA SER A 109 3.88 -14.32 -12.06
C SER A 109 3.50 -15.47 -12.99
N ALA A 110 2.21 -15.84 -13.02
CA ALA A 110 1.67 -16.88 -13.89
C ALA A 110 1.85 -16.53 -15.37
N TRP A 111 1.63 -15.27 -15.75
CA TRP A 111 1.83 -14.81 -17.13
C TRP A 111 3.29 -14.87 -17.58
N SER A 112 4.23 -14.54 -16.70
CA SER A 112 5.66 -14.66 -17.00
C SER A 112 6.05 -16.13 -17.25
N MET A 113 5.58 -17.03 -16.39
CA MET A 113 5.85 -18.47 -16.48
C MET A 113 4.95 -19.23 -17.47
N ARG A 114 4.21 -18.55 -18.36
CA ARG A 114 3.23 -19.14 -19.29
C ARG A 114 3.76 -20.22 -20.24
N ALA A 115 5.09 -20.36 -20.38
CA ALA A 115 5.76 -21.41 -21.15
C ALA A 115 5.91 -22.72 -20.37
N HIS A 116 5.79 -22.67 -19.04
CA HIS A 116 5.99 -23.80 -18.12
C HIS A 116 4.73 -24.02 -17.25
N PRO A 117 3.64 -24.58 -17.81
CA PRO A 117 2.38 -24.77 -17.08
C PRO A 117 2.52 -25.65 -15.83
N GLU A 118 3.51 -26.56 -15.82
CA GLU A 118 3.86 -27.38 -14.66
C GLU A 118 4.40 -26.57 -13.46
N ARG A 119 4.92 -25.36 -13.68
CA ARG A 119 5.34 -24.45 -12.61
C ARG A 119 4.19 -23.55 -12.16
N VAL A 120 3.41 -23.06 -13.12
CA VAL A 120 2.26 -22.17 -12.86
C VAL A 120 1.21 -22.84 -11.97
N LYS A 121 1.00 -24.16 -12.08
CA LYS A 121 0.07 -24.90 -11.22
C LYS A 121 0.36 -24.72 -9.72
N TRP A 122 1.63 -24.55 -9.34
CA TRP A 122 2.02 -24.37 -7.93
C TRP A 122 1.59 -23.01 -7.36
N LEU A 123 1.43 -21.99 -8.22
CA LEU A 123 0.94 -20.68 -7.78
C LEU A 123 -0.49 -20.73 -7.23
N PHE A 124 -1.31 -21.69 -7.66
CA PHE A 124 -2.66 -21.87 -7.11
C PHE A 124 -2.66 -22.34 -5.66
N PHE A 125 -1.60 -23.05 -5.24
CA PHE A 125 -1.44 -23.54 -3.87
C PHE A 125 -0.68 -22.56 -2.99
N LEU A 126 -0.05 -21.54 -3.57
CA LEU A 126 0.75 -20.57 -2.81
C LEU A 126 -0.09 -19.85 -1.74
N PRO A 127 -1.31 -19.33 -2.00
CA PRO A 127 -2.12 -18.69 -0.95
C PRO A 127 -2.38 -19.59 0.26
N ILE A 128 -2.60 -20.89 0.03
CA ILE A 128 -2.82 -21.87 1.10
C ILE A 128 -1.53 -22.09 1.89
N ALA A 129 -0.38 -22.19 1.20
CA ALA A 129 0.92 -22.34 1.85
C ALA A 129 1.34 -21.08 2.64
N LEU A 130 0.89 -19.89 2.22
CA LEU A 130 1.21 -18.63 2.89
C LEU A 130 0.55 -18.49 4.26
N ILE A 131 -0.59 -19.14 4.52
CA ILE A 131 -1.27 -19.09 5.81
C ILE A 131 -0.35 -19.58 6.95
N PRO A 132 0.16 -20.83 6.97
CA PRO A 132 1.05 -21.25 8.04
C PRO A 132 2.35 -20.45 8.09
N ILE A 133 2.89 -20.04 6.93
CA ILE A 133 4.13 -19.25 6.86
C ILE A 133 3.94 -17.88 7.53
N SER A 134 2.81 -17.22 7.28
CA SER A 134 2.51 -15.91 7.89
C SER A 134 2.32 -16.04 9.40
N TRP A 135 1.69 -17.10 9.88
CA TRP A 135 1.58 -17.37 11.32
C TRP A 135 2.92 -17.62 12.00
N LEU A 136 3.87 -18.26 11.31
CA LEU A 136 5.20 -18.58 11.85
C LEU A 136 6.15 -17.38 11.83
N LEU A 137 6.14 -16.60 10.76
CA LEU A 137 7.15 -15.57 10.48
C LEU A 137 6.63 -14.14 10.55
N GLY A 138 5.32 -13.91 10.53
CA GLY A 138 4.72 -12.58 10.42
C GLY A 138 5.22 -11.61 11.50
N ASN A 139 5.20 -12.07 12.76
CA ASN A 139 5.62 -11.26 13.91
C ASN A 139 7.15 -11.07 14.02
N GLN A 140 7.94 -11.64 13.10
CA GLN A 140 9.40 -11.52 13.11
C GLN A 140 9.90 -10.45 12.13
N LEU A 141 9.00 -9.71 11.47
CA LEU A 141 9.36 -8.69 10.48
C LEU A 141 9.86 -7.37 11.11
N GLY A 142 9.86 -7.25 12.43
CA GLY A 142 10.24 -6.03 13.15
C GLY A 142 9.12 -4.98 13.11
N TYR A 143 9.42 -3.75 13.53
CA TYR A 143 8.47 -2.63 13.57
C TYR A 143 7.14 -3.04 14.25
N ASP A 144 6.01 -2.59 13.73
CA ASP A 144 4.68 -2.83 14.29
C ASP A 144 4.08 -4.15 13.76
N SER A 145 4.93 -5.10 13.36
CA SER A 145 4.50 -6.39 12.79
C SER A 145 3.65 -7.22 13.74
N THR A 146 3.72 -6.97 15.04
CA THR A 146 2.91 -7.64 16.07
C THR A 146 1.52 -7.03 16.26
N ASP A 147 1.28 -5.83 15.74
CA ASP A 147 0.03 -5.11 15.95
C ASP A 147 -1.13 -5.80 15.24
N ILE A 148 -2.27 -5.86 15.93
CA ILE A 148 -3.44 -6.61 15.47
C ILE A 148 -4.31 -5.73 14.59
N LEU A 149 -4.56 -6.23 13.37
CA LEU A 149 -5.55 -5.70 12.44
C LEU A 149 -6.86 -6.48 12.56
N GLY A 150 -7.96 -5.76 12.80
CA GLY A 150 -9.29 -6.34 12.95
C GLY A 150 -9.40 -7.17 14.23
N ALA A 151 -9.68 -8.47 14.10
CA ALA A 151 -9.99 -9.33 15.26
C ALA A 151 -8.85 -10.25 15.71
N SER A 152 -7.91 -10.62 14.84
CA SER A 152 -6.92 -11.66 15.16
C SER A 152 -5.68 -11.74 14.24
N ILE A 153 -5.60 -10.92 13.19
CA ILE A 153 -4.53 -11.02 12.19
C ILE A 153 -3.52 -9.91 12.44
N SER A 154 -2.22 -10.22 12.55
CA SER A 154 -1.22 -9.16 12.74
C SER A 154 -0.81 -8.49 11.43
N ARG A 155 -0.34 -7.24 11.51
CA ARG A 155 0.26 -6.50 10.39
C ARG A 155 1.34 -7.32 9.68
N GLY A 156 2.20 -7.97 10.46
CA GLY A 156 3.26 -8.84 9.96
C GLY A 156 2.75 -10.06 9.19
N GLN A 157 1.65 -10.67 9.64
CA GLN A 157 1.01 -11.77 8.90
C GLN A 157 0.51 -11.30 7.53
N ILE A 158 -0.11 -10.13 7.45
CA ILE A 158 -0.56 -9.54 6.18
C ILE A 158 0.64 -9.23 5.29
N ALA A 159 1.69 -8.63 5.85
CA ALA A 159 2.89 -8.29 5.13
C ALA A 159 3.54 -9.52 4.47
N ILE A 160 3.68 -10.65 5.18
CA ILE A 160 4.20 -11.91 4.61
C ILE A 160 3.33 -12.39 3.44
N VAL A 161 2.02 -12.36 3.60
CA VAL A 161 1.07 -12.82 2.57
C VAL A 161 1.20 -12.02 1.27
N ILE A 162 1.56 -10.73 1.34
CA ILE A 162 1.77 -9.88 0.17
C ILE A 162 3.22 -9.95 -0.35
N LEU A 163 4.21 -9.86 0.55
CA LEU A 163 5.62 -9.77 0.21
C LEU A 163 6.12 -10.99 -0.55
N ILE A 164 5.73 -12.20 -0.15
CA ILE A 164 6.21 -13.42 -0.83
C ILE A 164 5.76 -13.44 -2.30
N PRO A 165 4.46 -13.30 -2.64
CA PRO A 165 4.03 -13.13 -4.03
C PRO A 165 4.68 -11.95 -4.75
N ALA A 166 4.92 -10.82 -4.07
CA ALA A 166 5.54 -9.65 -4.67
C ALA A 166 7.00 -9.92 -5.06
N LEU A 167 7.78 -10.56 -4.19
CA LEU A 167 9.14 -10.98 -4.45
C LEU A 167 9.23 -12.00 -5.61
N LEU A 168 8.25 -12.90 -5.74
CA LEU A 168 8.13 -13.79 -6.90
C LEU A 168 7.81 -13.02 -8.20
N ALA A 169 7.05 -11.93 -8.11
CA ALA A 169 6.68 -11.12 -9.26
C ALA A 169 7.85 -10.25 -9.80
N ILE A 170 8.88 -9.96 -9.01
CA ILE A 170 10.07 -9.23 -9.47
C ILE A 170 10.80 -9.95 -10.62
N PRO A 171 11.35 -11.17 -10.44
CA PRO A 171 12.06 -11.85 -11.51
C PRO A 171 11.12 -12.17 -12.68
N ALA A 172 9.83 -12.42 -12.39
CA ALA A 172 8.81 -12.65 -13.40
C ALA A 172 8.63 -11.44 -14.35
N THR A 173 8.51 -10.23 -13.81
CA THR A 173 8.35 -9.00 -14.60
C THR A 173 9.65 -8.61 -15.30
N LEU A 174 10.81 -8.76 -14.64
CA LEU A 174 12.12 -8.53 -15.27
C LEU A 174 12.35 -9.44 -16.48
N ASP A 175 11.98 -10.72 -16.38
CA ASP A 175 12.12 -11.65 -17.52
C ASP A 175 11.21 -11.24 -18.69
N LEU A 176 9.98 -10.78 -18.41
CA LEU A 176 9.07 -10.26 -19.45
C LEU A 176 9.63 -9.01 -20.15
N ILE A 177 10.28 -8.11 -19.41
CA ILE A 177 10.99 -6.94 -19.98
C ILE A 177 12.12 -7.42 -20.89
N LYS A 178 12.94 -8.38 -20.44
CA LYS A 178 14.05 -8.95 -21.24
C LYS A 178 13.56 -9.61 -22.52
N GLN A 179 12.52 -10.44 -22.43
CA GLN A 179 11.90 -11.10 -23.59
C GLN A 179 11.34 -10.08 -24.59
N SER A 180 10.77 -8.97 -24.10
CA SER A 180 10.12 -7.94 -24.91
C SER A 180 11.09 -6.87 -25.43
N SER A 181 12.29 -6.76 -24.86
CA SER A 181 13.33 -5.81 -25.27
C SER A 181 13.71 -5.96 -26.75
N LYS A 182 13.72 -7.20 -27.27
CA LYS A 182 13.96 -7.48 -28.69
C LYS A 182 12.87 -6.93 -29.62
N LYS A 183 11.64 -6.77 -29.13
CA LYS A 183 10.47 -6.32 -29.92
C LYS A 183 10.21 -4.82 -29.85
N LYS A 184 11.03 -4.04 -29.10
CA LYS A 184 10.99 -2.57 -28.90
C LYS A 184 9.62 -1.93 -29.17
N GLY A 185 8.83 -1.70 -28.12
CA GLY A 185 7.52 -1.04 -28.26
C GLY A 185 6.64 -1.14 -27.02
N ILE A 186 5.33 -0.93 -27.22
CA ILE A 186 4.30 -0.94 -26.17
C ILE A 186 4.40 -2.14 -25.22
N PRO A 187 4.64 -3.39 -25.68
CA PRO A 187 4.74 -4.53 -24.77
C PRO A 187 5.89 -4.42 -23.76
N MET A 188 7.04 -3.89 -24.17
CA MET A 188 8.19 -3.74 -23.27
C MET A 188 7.92 -2.70 -22.18
N TRP A 189 7.41 -1.53 -22.57
CA TRP A 189 7.08 -0.46 -21.61
C TRP A 189 5.90 -0.82 -20.71
N ALA A 190 4.93 -1.60 -21.18
CA ALA A 190 3.88 -2.14 -20.33
C ALA A 190 4.46 -3.05 -19.22
N HIS A 191 5.48 -3.85 -19.53
CA HIS A 191 6.16 -4.65 -18.51
C HIS A 191 7.03 -3.82 -17.55
N VAL A 192 7.57 -2.67 -18.00
CA VAL A 192 8.21 -1.69 -17.10
C VAL A 192 7.20 -1.11 -16.11
N ILE A 193 6.00 -0.76 -16.57
CA ILE A 193 4.91 -0.32 -15.68
C ILE A 193 4.56 -1.41 -14.66
N HIS A 194 4.42 -2.67 -15.08
CA HIS A 194 4.13 -3.77 -14.16
C HIS A 194 5.24 -3.98 -13.12
N LEU A 195 6.51 -3.84 -13.50
CA LEU A 195 7.62 -3.86 -12.54
C LEU A 195 7.49 -2.70 -11.54
N GLY A 196 7.17 -1.50 -12.01
CA GLY A 196 6.92 -0.34 -11.15
C GLY A 196 5.80 -0.59 -10.15
N LEU A 197 4.69 -1.22 -10.58
CA LEU A 197 3.59 -1.62 -9.69
C LEU A 197 4.03 -2.64 -8.63
N VAL A 198 4.86 -3.63 -8.99
CA VAL A 198 5.40 -4.59 -8.02
C VAL A 198 6.29 -3.91 -6.99
N LEU A 199 7.19 -3.02 -7.40
CA LEU A 199 8.06 -2.26 -6.47
C LEU A 199 7.24 -1.35 -5.55
N LEU A 200 6.21 -0.70 -6.09
CA LEU A 200 5.31 0.15 -5.32
C LEU A 200 4.59 -0.66 -4.24
N ILE A 201 4.08 -1.85 -4.56
CA ILE A 201 3.44 -2.73 -3.57
C ILE A 201 4.43 -3.14 -2.48
N ILE A 202 5.66 -3.52 -2.83
CA ILE A 202 6.67 -3.91 -1.83
C ILE A 202 6.98 -2.72 -0.91
N GLY A 203 7.26 -1.55 -1.48
CA GLY A 203 7.51 -0.34 -0.71
C GLY A 203 6.32 0.04 0.18
N HIS A 204 5.09 -0.13 -0.32
CA HIS A 204 3.88 0.17 0.46
C HIS A 204 3.72 -0.79 1.64
N VAL A 205 3.95 -2.10 1.44
CA VAL A 205 3.89 -3.07 2.55
C VAL A 205 4.91 -2.73 3.63
N LEU A 206 6.14 -2.38 3.24
CA LEU A 206 7.20 -2.03 4.19
C LEU A 206 6.92 -0.70 4.92
N SER A 207 6.50 0.34 4.21
CA SER A 207 6.37 1.69 4.77
C SER A 207 5.00 2.03 5.35
N THR A 208 3.94 1.27 5.04
CA THR A 208 2.57 1.60 5.48
C THR A 208 1.83 0.43 6.10
N THR A 209 2.04 -0.81 5.65
CA THR A 209 1.36 -1.97 6.27
C THR A 209 2.06 -2.41 7.55
N LEU A 210 3.41 -2.43 7.56
CA LEU A 210 4.20 -2.79 8.73
C LEU A 210 4.33 -1.68 9.78
N ILE A 211 3.98 -0.44 9.43
CA ILE A 211 4.05 0.72 10.32
C ILE A 211 2.63 1.20 10.62
N ASP A 212 2.20 1.13 11.88
CA ASP A 212 0.91 1.60 12.32
C ASP A 212 0.90 3.11 12.52
N ARG A 213 0.25 3.81 11.59
CA ARG A 213 0.10 5.28 11.66
C ARG A 213 -1.15 5.74 12.41
N GLY A 214 -1.93 4.80 12.94
CA GLY A 214 -3.16 5.05 13.68
C GLY A 214 -3.00 5.03 15.20
N THR A 215 -1.82 4.70 15.71
CA THR A 215 -1.56 4.58 17.16
C THR A 215 -0.73 5.75 17.68
N TYR A 216 -0.77 5.92 19.00
CA TYR A 216 0.05 6.90 19.71
C TYR A 216 1.43 6.35 20.13
N GLU A 217 1.76 5.11 19.76
CA GLU A 217 3.04 4.48 20.13
C GLU A 217 4.25 5.16 19.47
N HIS A 218 4.00 5.79 18.33
CA HIS A 218 4.92 6.65 17.60
C HIS A 218 5.02 8.09 18.16
N SER A 219 4.35 8.36 19.29
CA SER A 219 4.34 9.68 19.92
C SER A 219 5.45 9.81 20.94
N VAL A 220 6.41 10.71 20.66
CA VAL A 220 7.56 10.98 21.51
C VAL A 220 7.43 12.37 22.10
N THR A 221 7.61 12.48 23.42
CA THR A 221 7.70 13.78 24.10
C THR A 221 9.16 14.13 24.31
N LEU A 222 9.58 15.25 23.71
CA LEU A 222 10.93 15.78 23.81
C LEU A 222 10.96 16.90 24.85
N VAL A 223 12.09 16.99 25.57
CA VAL A 223 12.41 18.06 26.51
C VAL A 223 13.54 18.88 25.90
N MET A 224 13.45 20.20 26.02
CA MET A 224 14.45 21.11 25.46
C MET A 224 15.84 20.83 26.05
N ASP A 225 16.86 20.81 25.20
CA ASP A 225 18.25 20.50 25.54
C ASP A 225 18.49 19.10 26.16
N GLU A 226 17.52 18.18 26.04
CA GLU A 226 17.67 16.79 26.45
C GLU A 226 17.56 15.84 25.25
N LYS A 227 18.41 14.81 25.25
CA LYS A 227 18.35 13.72 24.28
C LYS A 227 17.37 12.66 24.73
N VAL A 228 16.38 12.36 23.89
CA VAL A 228 15.38 11.30 24.11
C VAL A 228 15.61 10.19 23.09
N GLU A 229 15.80 8.96 23.57
CA GLU A 229 15.98 7.79 22.71
C GLU A 229 14.62 7.20 22.30
N TRP A 230 14.42 6.99 21.00
CA TRP A 230 13.25 6.29 20.46
C TRP A 230 13.58 5.62 19.13
N GLY A 231 13.17 4.35 18.96
CA GLY A 231 13.32 3.64 17.69
C GLY A 231 14.76 3.43 17.21
N GLY A 232 15.75 3.47 18.11
CA GLY A 232 17.18 3.40 17.76
C GLY A 232 17.82 4.74 17.40
N TYR A 233 17.07 5.84 17.50
CA TYR A 233 17.53 7.21 17.28
C TYR A 233 17.51 8.01 18.58
N GLU A 234 18.34 9.05 18.67
CA GLU A 234 18.23 10.06 19.72
C GLU A 234 17.72 11.37 19.12
N PHE A 235 16.74 11.98 19.78
CA PHE A 235 16.14 13.24 19.38
C PHE A 235 16.43 14.31 20.44
N GLU A 236 16.95 15.46 20.01
CA GLU A 236 17.21 16.60 20.88
C GLU A 236 16.40 17.79 20.39
N PHE A 237 15.50 18.29 21.24
CA PHE A 237 14.74 19.51 20.96
C PHE A 237 15.60 20.73 21.33
N VAL A 238 15.98 21.52 20.32
CA VAL A 238 16.97 22.61 20.49
C VAL A 238 16.29 23.96 20.71
N GLU A 239 15.33 24.31 19.86
CA GLU A 239 14.66 25.60 19.96
C GLU A 239 13.28 25.62 19.29
N VAL A 240 12.44 26.54 19.75
CA VAL A 240 11.19 26.89 19.08
C VAL A 240 11.48 27.89 17.97
N VAL A 241 10.99 27.61 16.76
CA VAL A 241 11.11 28.50 15.61
C VAL A 241 9.75 29.17 15.36
N THR A 242 9.72 30.50 15.35
CA THR A 242 8.50 31.27 15.04
C THR A 242 8.74 32.19 13.87
N GLN A 243 7.85 32.18 12.88
CA GLN A 243 7.95 33.06 11.72
C GLN A 243 6.57 33.61 11.33
N THR A 244 6.47 34.93 11.18
CA THR A 244 5.22 35.61 10.80
C THR A 244 5.34 36.40 9.50
N GLU A 245 6.55 36.58 8.97
CA GLU A 245 6.84 37.33 7.76
C GLU A 245 7.59 36.46 6.74
N ASN A 246 7.42 36.76 5.45
CA ASN A 246 8.04 36.04 4.33
C ASN A 246 7.69 34.54 4.23
N LEU A 247 6.49 34.15 4.67
CA LEU A 247 5.96 32.81 4.43
C LEU A 247 5.47 32.70 2.98
N GLU A 248 5.85 31.62 2.27
CA GLU A 248 5.32 31.32 0.93
C GLU A 248 3.80 31.05 1.00
N VAL A 249 3.36 30.41 2.09
CA VAL A 249 1.98 30.01 2.34
C VAL A 249 1.68 30.15 3.84
N GLY A 250 0.49 30.66 4.19
CA GLY A 250 0.07 30.86 5.58
C GLY A 250 0.37 32.27 6.10
N ASP A 251 -0.13 32.57 7.30
CA ASP A 251 0.01 33.88 7.97
C ASP A 251 0.74 33.78 9.33
N GLY A 252 1.34 32.63 9.61
CA GLY A 252 2.17 32.36 10.78
C GLY A 252 2.69 30.93 10.76
N TYR A 253 3.89 30.73 11.31
CA TYR A 253 4.53 29.44 11.45
C TYR A 253 5.10 29.30 12.86
N LEU A 254 4.93 28.10 13.41
CA LEU A 254 5.52 27.67 14.67
C LEU A 254 6.09 26.28 14.46
N GLY A 255 7.40 26.13 14.61
CA GLY A 255 8.14 24.87 14.49
C GLY A 255 8.98 24.57 15.71
N ALA A 256 9.48 23.34 15.76
CA ALA A 256 10.47 22.91 16.72
C ALA A 256 11.71 22.42 15.96
N ARG A 257 12.88 22.99 16.24
CA ARG A 257 14.14 22.49 15.69
C ARG A 257 14.58 21.28 16.49
N ILE A 258 14.73 20.15 15.81
CA ILE A 258 15.07 18.87 16.43
C ILE A 258 16.30 18.31 15.73
N ASN A 259 17.36 18.07 16.50
CA ASN A 259 18.54 17.35 16.05
C ASN A 259 18.29 15.84 16.18
N ILE A 260 18.74 15.08 15.19
CA ILE A 260 18.57 13.62 15.16
C ILE A 260 19.92 12.95 15.10
N TYR A 261 20.13 12.00 16.01
CA TYR A 261 21.36 11.22 16.12
C TYR A 261 21.09 9.74 15.91
N GLU A 262 22.06 9.04 15.33
CA GLU A 262 22.14 7.57 15.27
C GLU A 262 23.53 7.17 15.76
N ASP A 263 23.61 6.21 16.69
CA ASP A 263 24.86 5.79 17.34
C ASP A 263 25.71 6.96 17.92
N GLY A 264 25.04 8.06 18.32
CA GLY A 264 25.66 9.26 18.88
C GLY A 264 26.19 10.27 17.85
N GLU A 265 26.11 9.99 16.55
CA GLU A 265 26.47 10.92 15.47
C GLU A 265 25.25 11.69 14.97
N LEU A 266 25.38 13.01 14.77
CA LEU A 266 24.32 13.85 14.22
C LEU A 266 24.11 13.49 12.74
N ILE A 267 22.94 12.97 12.39
CA ILE A 267 22.59 12.67 11.00
C ILE A 267 22.08 13.92 10.31
N ASP A 268 21.10 14.60 10.93
CA ASP A 268 20.43 15.76 10.34
C ASP A 268 19.69 16.58 11.41
N THR A 269 19.23 17.77 11.03
CA THR A 269 18.38 18.64 11.84
C THR A 269 17.08 18.92 11.08
N VAL A 270 15.95 18.65 11.73
CA VAL A 270 14.60 18.86 11.15
C VAL A 270 13.84 19.97 11.87
N GLU A 271 12.85 20.54 11.19
CA GLU A 271 11.97 21.59 11.68
C GLU A 271 10.48 21.25 11.40
N PRO A 272 9.93 20.19 12.02
CA PRO A 272 8.50 19.95 11.99
C PRO A 272 7.75 21.10 12.67
N GLY A 273 6.56 21.44 12.17
CA GLY A 273 5.86 22.61 12.66
C GLY A 273 4.38 22.66 12.33
N VAL A 274 3.80 23.84 12.47
CA VAL A 274 2.40 24.15 12.20
C VAL A 274 2.33 25.47 11.48
N LEU A 275 1.73 25.45 10.29
CA LEU A 275 1.34 26.64 9.55
C LEU A 275 -0.06 27.08 9.92
N ARG A 276 -0.21 28.38 10.18
CA ARG A 276 -1.50 29.03 10.45
C ARG A 276 -2.09 29.62 9.17
N PHE A 277 -3.40 29.49 9.07
CA PHE A 277 -4.26 29.99 8.01
C PHE A 277 -5.47 30.68 8.64
N GLY A 278 -5.30 31.94 9.07
CA GLY A 278 -6.32 32.70 9.77
C GLY A 278 -6.75 31.99 11.06
N ALA A 279 -7.97 31.46 11.08
CA ALA A 279 -8.54 30.73 12.23
C ALA A 279 -8.21 29.22 12.23
N THR A 280 -7.58 28.71 11.17
CA THR A 280 -7.22 27.29 11.04
C THR A 280 -5.71 27.11 11.08
N ALA A 281 -5.26 25.89 11.37
CA ALA A 281 -3.85 25.55 11.40
C ALA A 281 -3.64 24.15 10.83
N ARG A 282 -2.46 23.90 10.26
CA ARG A 282 -2.07 22.65 9.63
C ARG A 282 -0.68 22.25 10.10
N SER A 283 -0.50 21.02 10.56
CA SER A 283 0.84 20.48 10.82
C SER A 283 1.62 20.33 9.53
N GLU A 284 2.82 20.88 9.53
CA GLU A 284 3.87 20.64 8.54
C GLU A 284 4.73 19.46 8.98
N VAL A 285 5.17 18.73 7.98
CA VAL A 285 5.94 17.50 8.14
C VAL A 285 7.36 17.78 7.68
N ASP A 286 8.33 17.34 8.47
CA ASP A 286 9.71 17.31 8.04
C ASP A 286 10.28 15.88 8.11
N ARG A 287 11.37 15.63 7.41
CA ARG A 287 11.92 14.28 7.28
C ARG A 287 13.42 14.24 7.07
N VAL A 288 14.02 13.14 7.52
CA VAL A 288 15.39 12.75 7.18
C VAL A 288 15.35 11.60 6.19
N THR A 289 16.09 11.74 5.09
CA THR A 289 16.18 10.71 4.05
C THR A 289 17.40 9.82 4.33
N MET A 290 17.17 8.54 4.58
CA MET A 290 18.21 7.54 4.83
C MET A 290 18.26 6.50 3.71
N ALA A 291 19.29 5.65 3.72
CA ALA A 291 19.44 4.61 2.70
C ALA A 291 18.33 3.55 2.76
N HIS A 292 17.86 3.21 3.95
CA HIS A 292 16.85 2.16 4.17
C HIS A 292 15.41 2.69 4.09
N GLY A 293 15.19 3.98 4.30
CA GLY A 293 13.87 4.59 4.40
C GLY A 293 13.93 6.09 4.67
N ASP A 294 12.78 6.67 4.98
CA ASP A 294 12.69 8.06 5.45
C ASP A 294 12.19 8.05 6.90
N LEU A 295 12.81 8.86 7.75
CA LEU A 295 12.30 9.15 9.10
C LEU A 295 11.46 10.41 9.03
N VAL A 296 10.16 10.27 9.27
CA VAL A 296 9.17 11.34 9.12
C VAL A 296 8.74 11.82 10.49
N ILE A 297 8.80 13.13 10.70
CA ILE A 297 8.49 13.75 11.98
C ILE A 297 7.38 14.78 11.78
N ILE A 298 6.36 14.68 12.62
CA ILE A 298 5.17 15.51 12.56
C ILE A 298 4.94 16.13 13.92
N MET A 299 4.87 17.46 13.98
CA MET A 299 4.55 18.15 15.23
C MET A 299 3.06 18.03 15.54
N ASP A 300 2.74 17.74 16.80
CA ASP A 300 1.36 17.77 17.28
C ASP A 300 0.86 19.22 17.40
N GLY A 301 0.00 19.61 16.47
CA GLY A 301 -0.50 20.98 16.42
C GLY A 301 -1.39 21.39 17.59
N THR A 302 -1.87 20.44 18.41
CA THR A 302 -2.62 20.77 19.63
C THR A 302 -1.75 21.45 20.69
N GLN A 303 -0.42 21.29 20.61
CA GLN A 303 0.55 21.90 21.52
C GLN A 303 1.09 23.26 21.05
N ALA A 304 0.63 23.76 19.90
CA ALA A 304 1.09 25.04 19.38
C ALA A 304 0.94 26.18 20.39
N ARG A 305 -0.16 26.18 21.18
CA ARG A 305 -0.39 27.19 22.21
C ARG A 305 0.61 27.10 23.37
N SER A 306 0.89 25.89 23.89
CA SER A 306 1.83 25.73 25.01
C SER A 306 3.25 26.11 24.61
N LEU A 307 3.65 25.80 23.37
CA LEU A 307 4.95 26.22 22.84
C LEU A 307 5.09 27.74 22.75
N MET A 308 4.05 28.45 22.29
CA MET A 308 4.06 29.93 22.30
C MET A 308 4.09 30.52 23.71
N GLU A 309 3.53 29.82 24.70
CA GLU A 309 3.56 30.22 26.11
C GLU A 309 4.90 29.91 26.79
N GLY A 310 5.90 29.39 26.05
CA GLY A 310 7.25 29.12 26.52
C GLY A 310 7.46 27.71 27.11
N SER A 311 6.72 26.72 26.62
CA SER A 311 6.90 25.32 27.03
C SER A 311 8.22 24.75 26.52
N ASP A 312 9.00 24.15 27.42
CA ASP A 312 10.21 23.39 27.11
C ASP A 312 9.90 21.95 26.65
N LEU A 313 8.62 21.62 26.49
CA LEU A 313 8.15 20.30 26.04
C LEU A 313 7.51 20.40 24.66
N VAL A 314 7.88 19.48 23.78
CA VAL A 314 7.22 19.28 22.48
C VAL A 314 6.93 17.81 22.25
N ARG A 315 5.70 17.50 21.81
CA ARG A 315 5.30 16.17 21.38
C ARG A 315 5.33 16.09 19.86
N VAL A 316 6.05 15.11 19.37
CA VAL A 316 6.17 14.80 17.95
C VAL A 316 5.74 13.37 17.69
N MET A 317 5.16 13.14 16.51
CA MET A 317 4.98 11.80 15.97
C MET A 317 6.17 11.49 15.09
N VAL A 318 6.84 10.37 15.35
CA VAL A 318 8.02 9.92 14.61
C VAL A 318 7.69 8.61 13.90
N TYR A 319 7.91 8.54 12.60
CA TYR A 319 7.69 7.32 11.81
C TYR A 319 8.94 6.97 11.03
N ASP A 320 9.57 5.83 11.33
CA ASP A 320 10.55 5.22 10.43
C ASP A 320 9.80 4.45 9.33
N LEU A 321 9.97 4.88 8.08
CA LEU A 321 9.27 4.35 6.91
C LEU A 321 10.22 3.54 6.02
N PRO A 322 10.50 2.27 6.36
CA PRO A 322 11.42 1.45 5.59
C PRO A 322 10.88 1.18 4.19
N GLY A 323 11.78 1.15 3.20
CA GLY A 323 11.44 0.80 1.82
C GLY A 323 10.60 1.84 1.07
N ILE A 324 10.38 3.03 1.63
CA ILE A 324 9.65 4.13 0.94
C ILE A 324 10.28 4.49 -0.41
N HIS A 325 11.60 4.31 -0.56
CA HIS A 325 12.32 4.49 -1.83
C HIS A 325 11.83 3.56 -2.94
N LEU A 326 11.31 2.38 -2.60
CA LEU A 326 10.70 1.46 -3.57
C LEU A 326 9.35 1.99 -4.09
N VAL A 327 8.62 2.75 -3.26
CA VAL A 327 7.40 3.46 -3.69
C VAL A 327 7.77 4.51 -4.73
N TRP A 328 8.78 5.33 -4.45
CA TRP A 328 9.27 6.35 -5.39
C TRP A 328 9.83 5.75 -6.69
N ALA A 329 10.65 4.69 -6.59
CA ALA A 329 11.16 3.97 -7.74
C ALA A 329 10.02 3.36 -8.58
N GLY A 330 9.01 2.78 -7.91
CA GLY A 330 7.81 2.26 -8.55
C GLY A 330 7.06 3.31 -9.34
N TRP A 331 6.78 4.47 -8.73
CA TRP A 331 6.17 5.62 -9.41
C TRP A 331 6.99 6.10 -10.60
N ALA A 332 8.30 6.25 -10.44
CA ALA A 332 9.18 6.68 -11.52
C ALA A 332 9.10 5.73 -12.73
N LEU A 333 9.14 4.41 -12.51
CA LEU A 333 9.00 3.42 -13.58
C LEU A 333 7.63 3.47 -14.25
N ILE A 334 6.55 3.64 -13.49
CA ILE A 334 5.19 3.77 -14.03
C ILE A 334 5.09 5.02 -14.92
N LEU A 335 5.60 6.16 -14.45
CA LEU A 335 5.59 7.42 -15.20
C LEU A 335 6.42 7.33 -16.48
N ILE A 336 7.66 6.83 -16.38
CA ILE A 336 8.56 6.65 -17.53
C ILE A 336 7.94 5.69 -18.55
N GLY A 337 7.41 4.55 -18.10
CA GLY A 337 6.76 3.57 -18.97
C GLY A 337 5.52 4.14 -19.66
N SER A 338 4.71 4.91 -18.93
CA SER A 338 3.51 5.57 -19.48
C SER A 338 3.87 6.62 -20.52
N LEU A 339 4.84 7.49 -20.23
CA LEU A 339 5.36 8.48 -21.16
C LEU A 339 5.94 7.84 -22.43
N ALA A 340 6.66 6.73 -22.27
CA ALA A 340 7.26 6.02 -23.40
C ALA A 340 6.23 5.32 -24.30
N ILE A 341 5.11 4.85 -23.73
CA ILE A 341 3.96 4.34 -24.51
C ILE A 341 3.25 5.49 -25.23
N TRP A 342 3.11 6.65 -24.58
CA TRP A 342 2.39 7.80 -25.12
C TRP A 342 3.12 8.53 -26.25
N ARG A 343 4.46 8.41 -26.35
CA ARG A 343 5.23 9.02 -27.43
C ARG A 343 4.67 8.61 -28.81
N PRO A 344 4.24 9.57 -29.66
CA PRO A 344 3.71 9.26 -30.98
C PRO A 344 4.79 8.60 -31.81
N LYS A 345 4.47 7.45 -32.41
CA LYS A 345 5.33 6.84 -33.42
C LYS A 345 5.27 7.71 -34.67
N SER A 346 6.43 8.12 -35.17
CA SER A 346 6.56 8.74 -36.49
C SER A 346 5.81 7.88 -37.51
N ARG A 347 4.82 8.45 -38.21
CA ARG A 347 4.09 7.73 -39.25
C ARG A 347 5.06 7.44 -40.40
N PRO A 348 5.06 6.23 -40.98
CA PRO A 348 5.90 5.89 -42.12
C PRO A 348 5.28 6.42 -43.43
N LEU A 349 4.98 7.73 -43.50
CA LEU A 349 4.49 8.39 -44.71
C LEU A 349 5.42 9.51 -45.22
N ASP A 350 6.61 9.65 -44.62
CA ASP A 350 7.65 10.58 -45.06
C ASP A 350 8.85 9.82 -45.66
N SER A 351 8.60 8.97 -46.67
CA SER A 351 9.65 8.38 -47.52
C SER A 351 9.20 8.30 -48.97
#